data_AF-A0A939V9A8-F1
#
_entry.id   AF-A0A939V9A8-F1
#
_cell.length_a   1.000
_cell.length_b   1.000
_cell.length_c   1.000
_cell.angle_alpha   90.00
_cell.angle_beta   90.00
_cell.angle_gamma   90.00
#
_symmetry.space_group_name_H-M   'P 1'
#
loop_
_entity.id
_entity.type
_entity.pdbx_description
1 polymer ?
#
loop_
_entity_poly.entity_id
_entity_poly.type
_entity_poly.pdbx_seq_one_letter_code
_entity_poly.pdbx_strand_id
1 'polypeptide(L)'
;MKKYLLMAVCITMMSMTASGVTINKAMLDHNGQVTLFDSDKVQDAVNAATDGDVIYLTLGYFKPFNVTKQIAIKGVGEKTIIEGDVNISIPGSAKLTKPVLEALVVSGTVTVGAQVDDMIFRKCVITNVAFEAQVDGAVIDRCYINRNFNLSSYIKGMTVVNSKILNVTASSGTANNTTFVNCNINQIQVQNFAGTIMNSIVRATCGNGSTGAMLSSTLAVLVNTLCNYSGVVRISTSVITQNVYVGNFTFNNEECSIDKSTLQSSGYLGTDGTVVGIYGGSTPFTLDPGVPKVTSSSLSLDKEKKELNVKLTVSPK
;
A
#
# COMPACT_ATOMS: atom_id res chain seq x y z
N MET A 1 12.98 -26.70 10.59
CA MET A 1 13.31 -25.61 11.53
C MET A 1 12.74 -24.25 11.09
N LYS A 2 13.06 -23.70 9.90
CA LYS A 2 12.50 -22.41 9.40
C LYS A 2 10.96 -22.29 9.45
N LYS A 3 10.22 -23.36 9.16
CA LYS A 3 8.73 -23.37 9.22
C LYS A 3 8.16 -23.29 10.65
N TYR A 4 8.81 -23.93 11.62
CA TYR A 4 8.35 -23.94 13.02
C TYR A 4 8.69 -22.65 13.76
N LEU A 5 9.76 -21.96 13.34
CA LEU A 5 10.14 -20.68 13.89
C LEU A 5 9.28 -19.52 13.34
N LEU A 6 8.96 -19.52 12.04
CA LEU A 6 7.96 -18.59 11.48
C LEU A 6 6.61 -18.80 12.15
N MET A 7 6.25 -20.06 12.42
CA MET A 7 5.06 -20.42 13.20
C MET A 7 5.16 -19.93 14.64
N ALA A 8 6.31 -20.02 15.31
CA ALA A 8 6.52 -19.49 16.66
C ALA A 8 6.45 -17.95 16.71
N VAL A 9 6.98 -17.25 15.71
CA VAL A 9 6.88 -15.79 15.55
C VAL A 9 5.43 -15.37 15.31
N CYS A 10 4.72 -16.09 14.44
CA CYS A 10 3.28 -15.94 14.26
C CYS A 10 2.54 -16.21 15.59
N ILE A 11 2.87 -17.28 16.30
CA ILE A 11 2.29 -17.65 17.60
C ILE A 11 2.52 -16.55 18.63
N THR A 12 3.69 -15.93 18.72
CA THR A 12 3.94 -14.81 19.66
C THR A 12 3.25 -13.52 19.23
N MET A 13 3.17 -13.22 17.93
CA MET A 13 2.36 -12.11 17.43
C MET A 13 0.85 -12.31 17.67
N MET A 14 0.40 -13.57 17.79
CA MET A 14 -1.01 -13.95 17.86
C MET A 14 -1.48 -14.31 19.29
N SER A 15 -0.62 -14.83 20.17
CA SER A 15 -0.94 -15.27 21.53
C SER A 15 -1.09 -14.13 22.54
N MET A 16 -0.57 -12.95 22.23
CA MET A 16 -0.70 -11.74 23.07
C MET A 16 -2.14 -11.19 23.15
N THR A 17 -3.07 -11.75 22.38
CA THR A 17 -4.51 -11.46 22.49
C THR A 17 -5.21 -12.26 23.61
N ALA A 18 -4.59 -13.34 24.12
CA ALA A 18 -5.24 -14.26 25.08
C ALA A 18 -5.17 -13.79 26.55
N SER A 19 -4.30 -12.82 26.88
CA SER A 19 -4.02 -12.40 28.26
C SER A 19 -4.61 -11.03 28.63
N GLY A 20 -5.25 -10.32 27.70
CA GLY A 20 -5.66 -8.92 27.89
C GLY A 20 -4.51 -7.91 28.00
N VAL A 21 -3.25 -8.37 27.87
CA VAL A 21 -2.05 -7.52 27.88
C VAL A 21 -1.59 -7.34 26.44
N THR A 22 -1.95 -6.20 25.84
CA THR A 22 -1.40 -5.81 24.54
C THR A 22 0.03 -5.35 24.72
N ILE A 23 1.00 -6.25 24.58
CA ILE A 23 2.41 -5.87 24.56
C ILE A 23 2.77 -5.59 23.10
N ASN A 24 2.76 -4.33 22.71
CA ASN A 24 3.22 -3.90 21.40
C ASN A 24 4.72 -4.22 21.28
N LYS A 25 5.12 -5.10 20.36
CA LYS A 25 6.51 -5.51 20.16
C LYS A 25 6.93 -5.36 18.70
N ALA A 26 8.18 -4.99 18.50
CA ALA A 26 8.89 -5.19 17.25
C ALA A 26 9.78 -6.42 17.38
N MET A 27 9.71 -7.32 16.41
CA MET A 27 10.42 -8.60 16.40
C MET A 27 11.36 -8.62 15.21
N LEU A 28 12.66 -8.48 15.45
CA LEU A 28 13.67 -8.64 14.42
C LEU A 28 13.97 -10.13 14.21
N ASP A 29 13.70 -10.64 13.01
CA ASP A 29 14.12 -11.96 12.56
C ASP A 29 15.41 -11.84 11.74
N HIS A 30 16.51 -12.28 12.33
CA HIS A 30 17.81 -12.39 11.67
C HIS A 30 18.16 -13.88 11.52
N ASN A 31 18.06 -14.40 10.30
CA ASN A 31 18.37 -15.79 9.97
C ASN A 31 17.68 -16.85 10.87
N GLY A 32 16.48 -16.55 11.36
CA GLY A 32 15.75 -17.42 12.26
C GLY A 32 16.10 -17.26 13.74
N GLN A 33 16.80 -16.19 14.11
CA GLN A 33 16.92 -15.75 15.49
C GLN A 33 16.07 -14.51 15.69
N VAL A 34 15.24 -14.53 16.73
CA VAL A 34 14.25 -13.49 17.00
C VAL A 34 14.70 -12.65 18.18
N THR A 35 14.88 -11.36 17.95
CA THR A 35 15.16 -10.36 19.00
C THR A 35 13.95 -9.46 19.18
N LEU A 36 13.54 -9.25 20.43
CA LEU A 36 12.37 -8.45 20.79
C LEU A 36 12.78 -7.03 21.18
N PHE A 37 12.01 -6.07 20.68
CA PHE A 37 12.12 -4.66 21.00
C PHE A 37 10.75 -4.14 21.43
N ASP A 38 10.74 -3.18 22.35
CA ASP A 38 9.51 -2.48 22.73
C ASP A 38 9.00 -1.60 21.58
N SER A 39 7.72 -1.25 21.61
CA SER A 39 7.06 -0.51 20.51
C SER A 39 7.60 0.89 20.25
N ASP A 40 8.25 1.50 21.25
CA ASP A 40 8.93 2.77 21.10
C ASP A 40 10.39 2.62 20.61
N LYS A 41 10.84 1.37 20.38
CA LYS A 41 12.20 1.00 19.98
C LYS A 41 12.29 0.36 18.60
N VAL A 42 11.35 0.65 17.68
CA VAL A 42 11.43 0.17 16.29
C VAL A 42 12.72 0.62 15.60
N GLN A 43 13.16 1.85 15.85
CA GLN A 43 14.45 2.33 15.33
C GLN A 43 15.64 1.49 15.82
N ASP A 44 15.61 1.02 17.08
CA ASP A 44 16.67 0.17 17.63
C ASP A 44 16.67 -1.20 16.92
N ALA A 45 15.49 -1.73 16.57
CA ALA A 45 15.36 -2.93 15.75
C ALA A 45 15.95 -2.74 14.33
N VAL A 46 15.67 -1.59 13.69
CA VAL A 46 16.28 -1.24 12.39
C VAL A 46 17.80 -1.13 12.50
N ASN A 47 18.30 -0.51 13.58
CA ASN A 47 19.72 -0.34 13.84
C ASN A 47 20.43 -1.68 14.09
N ALA A 48 19.76 -2.65 14.71
CA ALA A 48 20.28 -4.00 14.95
C ALA A 48 20.21 -4.93 13.72
N ALA A 49 19.31 -4.64 12.77
CA ALA A 49 19.11 -5.47 11.59
C ALA A 49 20.32 -5.46 10.64
N THR A 50 20.38 -6.45 9.76
CA THR A 50 21.27 -6.53 8.60
C THR A 50 20.44 -6.61 7.32
N ASP A 51 21.04 -6.31 6.17
CA ASP A 51 20.35 -6.39 4.88
C ASP A 51 19.74 -7.79 4.67
N GLY A 52 18.47 -7.84 4.27
CA GLY A 52 17.71 -9.05 4.05
C GLY A 52 16.82 -9.48 5.23
N ASP A 53 17.02 -8.91 6.42
CA ASP A 53 16.23 -9.21 7.62
C ASP A 53 14.77 -8.75 7.52
N VAL A 54 13.94 -9.26 8.43
CA VAL A 54 12.53 -8.90 8.53
C VAL A 54 12.23 -8.44 9.96
N ILE A 55 11.59 -7.28 10.10
CA ILE A 55 11.04 -6.81 11.37
C ILE A 55 9.53 -6.99 11.31
N TYR A 56 9.00 -7.82 12.20
CA TYR A 56 7.57 -7.98 12.39
C TYR A 56 7.08 -7.06 13.50
N LEU A 57 5.99 -6.34 13.24
CA LEU A 57 5.32 -5.48 14.19
C LEU A 57 4.01 -6.15 14.59
N THR A 58 3.79 -6.29 15.89
CA THR A 58 2.49 -6.75 16.40
C THR A 58 1.39 -5.73 16.10
N LEU A 59 0.15 -6.05 16.47
CA LEU A 59 -0.88 -5.03 16.57
C LEU A 59 -0.47 -3.98 17.61
N GLY A 60 -0.87 -2.74 17.41
CA GLY A 60 -0.57 -1.62 18.29
C GLY A 60 -0.02 -0.40 17.58
N TYR A 61 0.46 0.55 18.39
CA TYR A 61 1.02 1.83 17.95
C TYR A 61 2.53 1.83 18.14
N PHE A 62 3.24 2.37 17.15
CA PHE A 62 4.69 2.38 17.07
C PHE A 62 5.19 3.78 16.70
N LYS A 63 6.35 4.15 17.22
CA LYS A 63 6.97 5.44 16.90
C LYS A 63 7.46 5.48 15.43
N PRO A 64 7.53 6.68 14.85
CA PRO A 64 8.25 6.95 13.60
C PRO A 64 9.66 6.35 13.59
N PHE A 65 10.13 5.95 12.41
CA PHE A 65 11.48 5.41 12.23
C PHE A 65 12.00 5.68 10.82
N ASN A 66 13.31 5.57 10.65
CA ASN A 66 14.00 5.67 9.38
C ASN A 66 14.44 4.27 8.93
N VAL A 67 14.15 3.91 7.69
CA VAL A 67 14.65 2.71 7.02
C VAL A 67 15.96 3.06 6.32
N THR A 68 17.07 2.55 6.86
CA THR A 68 18.43 2.80 6.36
C THR A 68 19.12 1.55 5.83
N LYS A 69 18.41 0.41 5.79
CA LYS A 69 18.90 -0.91 5.39
C LYS A 69 17.90 -1.60 4.48
N GLN A 70 18.35 -2.60 3.73
CA GLN A 70 17.51 -3.39 2.82
C GLN A 70 16.70 -4.44 3.59
N ILE A 71 15.79 -3.99 4.45
CA ILE A 71 14.98 -4.82 5.33
C ILE A 71 13.49 -4.73 4.97
N ALA A 72 12.71 -5.72 5.40
CA ALA A 72 11.25 -5.67 5.31
C ALA A 72 10.63 -5.37 6.68
N ILE A 73 9.70 -4.42 6.74
CA ILE A 73 8.88 -4.14 7.92
C ILE A 73 7.46 -4.64 7.66
N LYS A 74 6.97 -5.55 8.52
CA LYS A 74 5.69 -6.23 8.32
C LYS A 74 4.78 -6.08 9.52
N GLY A 75 3.59 -5.52 9.33
CA GLY A 75 2.54 -5.48 10.35
C GLY A 75 1.52 -6.60 10.21
N VAL A 76 0.43 -6.48 10.97
CA VAL A 76 -0.73 -7.39 10.94
C VAL A 76 -1.97 -6.75 10.28
N GLY A 77 -1.74 -5.86 9.32
CA GLY A 77 -2.75 -5.07 8.61
C GLY A 77 -3.02 -3.74 9.30
N GLU A 78 -4.27 -3.27 9.21
CA GLU A 78 -4.68 -1.95 9.72
C GLU A 78 -4.55 -1.77 11.24
N LYS A 79 -4.26 -2.85 11.97
CA LYS A 79 -4.06 -2.83 13.43
C LYS A 79 -2.62 -2.55 13.84
N THR A 80 -1.67 -2.49 12.92
CA THR A 80 -0.30 -2.03 13.16
C THR A 80 -0.17 -0.61 12.66
N ILE A 81 0.02 0.35 13.57
CA ILE A 81 -0.03 1.78 13.25
C ILE A 81 1.31 2.43 13.61
N ILE A 82 1.94 3.06 12.63
CA ILE A 82 3.09 3.95 12.84
C ILE A 82 2.56 5.38 13.01
N GLU A 83 2.82 5.97 14.17
CA GLU A 83 2.30 7.29 14.55
C GLU A 83 3.22 8.42 14.07
N GLY A 84 3.13 8.76 12.80
CA GLY A 84 3.88 9.82 12.16
C GLY A 84 4.60 9.33 10.92
N ASP A 85 5.75 9.93 10.63
CA ASP A 85 6.45 9.77 9.36
C ASP A 85 7.36 8.53 9.33
N VAL A 86 7.59 7.99 8.13
CA VAL A 86 8.60 6.97 7.88
C VAL A 86 9.48 7.43 6.73
N ASN A 87 10.78 7.56 6.97
CA ASN A 87 11.73 7.95 5.92
C ASN A 87 12.48 6.72 5.43
N ILE A 88 12.54 6.53 4.12
CA ILE A 88 13.27 5.45 3.46
C ILE A 88 14.48 6.08 2.77
N SER A 89 15.66 5.89 3.37
CA SER A 89 16.92 6.48 2.93
C SER A 89 18.03 5.44 3.03
N ILE A 90 17.93 4.39 2.23
CA ILE A 90 18.92 3.31 2.16
C ILE A 90 20.12 3.82 1.33
N PRO A 91 21.35 3.80 1.86
CA PRO A 91 22.50 4.32 1.14
C PRO A 91 22.90 3.42 -0.04
N GLY A 92 23.55 4.01 -1.04
CA GLY A 92 24.23 3.25 -2.10
C GLY A 92 23.36 2.78 -3.27
N SER A 93 22.24 3.46 -3.57
CA SER A 93 21.35 3.13 -4.69
C SER A 93 20.81 1.70 -4.60
N ALA A 94 20.10 1.43 -3.51
CA ALA A 94 19.69 0.08 -3.13
C ALA A 94 18.70 -0.54 -4.13
N LYS A 95 18.74 -1.87 -4.31
CA LYS A 95 17.79 -2.60 -5.16
C LYS A 95 17.03 -3.64 -4.34
N LEU A 96 15.74 -3.40 -4.12
CA LEU A 96 14.94 -4.20 -3.22
C LEU A 96 14.33 -5.42 -3.92
N THR A 97 14.32 -6.55 -3.22
CA THR A 97 13.72 -7.81 -3.69
C THR A 97 12.51 -8.25 -2.88
N LYS A 98 12.19 -7.49 -1.82
CA LYS A 98 11.09 -7.74 -0.89
C LYS A 98 10.36 -6.41 -0.63
N PRO A 99 9.07 -6.45 -0.23
CA PRO A 99 8.40 -5.27 0.29
C PRO A 99 9.16 -4.66 1.46
N VAL A 100 9.42 -3.36 1.37
CA VAL A 100 10.02 -2.58 2.46
C VAL A 100 8.98 -2.32 3.55
N LEU A 101 7.73 -2.05 3.15
CA LEU A 101 6.57 -1.94 4.03
C LEU A 101 5.48 -2.90 3.57
N GLU A 102 4.96 -3.71 4.50
CA GLU A 102 3.87 -4.64 4.23
C GLU A 102 2.84 -4.67 5.37
N ALA A 103 1.55 -4.58 5.03
CA ALA A 103 0.43 -4.80 5.94
C ALA A 103 0.48 -3.94 7.22
N LEU A 104 0.58 -2.62 7.08
CA LEU A 104 0.60 -1.67 8.20
C LEU A 104 -0.01 -0.33 7.82
N VAL A 105 -0.26 0.52 8.82
CA VAL A 105 -0.71 1.90 8.66
C VAL A 105 0.45 2.85 8.97
N VAL A 106 0.68 3.84 8.12
CA VAL A 106 1.52 5.01 8.43
C VAL A 106 0.62 6.24 8.46
N SER A 107 0.44 6.82 9.66
CA SER A 107 -0.48 7.96 9.83
C SER A 107 0.10 9.28 9.30
N GLY A 108 1.42 9.35 9.11
CA GLY A 108 2.11 10.47 8.49
C GLY A 108 2.51 10.23 7.03
N THR A 109 3.64 10.80 6.66
CA THR A 109 4.21 10.72 5.31
C THR A 109 5.24 9.60 5.25
N VAL A 110 5.14 8.76 4.21
CA VAL A 110 6.25 7.91 3.79
C VAL A 110 7.07 8.67 2.76
N THR A 111 8.30 9.03 3.11
CA THR A 111 9.22 9.79 2.25
C THR A 111 10.34 8.89 1.75
N VAL A 112 10.51 8.79 0.44
CA VAL A 112 11.68 8.13 -0.17
C VAL A 112 12.75 9.18 -0.42
N GLY A 113 13.75 9.21 0.46
CA GLY A 113 14.78 10.25 0.53
C GLY A 113 16.14 9.86 -0.06
N ALA A 114 16.33 8.60 -0.45
CA ALA A 114 17.53 8.15 -1.17
C ALA A 114 17.14 7.31 -2.38
N GLN A 115 18.06 7.20 -3.35
CA GLN A 115 17.83 6.42 -4.56
C GLN A 115 17.53 4.96 -4.22
N VAL A 116 16.46 4.41 -4.80
CA VAL A 116 16.07 3.02 -4.62
C VAL A 116 15.40 2.43 -5.86
N ASP A 117 15.78 1.21 -6.20
CA ASP A 117 15.23 0.44 -7.31
C ASP A 117 14.32 -0.68 -6.77
N ASP A 118 13.27 -1.01 -7.51
CA ASP A 118 12.33 -2.10 -7.25
C ASP A 118 11.68 -2.06 -5.85
N MET A 119 11.52 -0.85 -5.29
CA MET A 119 10.85 -0.67 -3.99
C MET A 119 9.39 -1.13 -4.04
N ILE A 120 8.96 -1.91 -3.05
CA ILE A 120 7.56 -2.37 -2.97
C ILE A 120 6.91 -1.91 -1.66
N PHE A 121 5.77 -1.23 -1.76
CA PHE A 121 4.79 -1.12 -0.66
C PHE A 121 3.63 -2.07 -0.95
N ARG A 122 3.22 -2.85 0.05
CA ARG A 122 2.17 -3.84 -0.14
C ARG A 122 1.14 -3.82 0.99
N LYS A 123 -0.14 -3.69 0.66
CA LYS A 123 -1.25 -3.76 1.62
C LYS A 123 -1.14 -2.76 2.77
N CYS A 124 -0.58 -1.58 2.48
CA CYS A 124 -0.42 -0.53 3.48
C CYS A 124 -1.54 0.50 3.36
N VAL A 125 -1.90 1.10 4.49
CA VAL A 125 -2.63 2.38 4.51
C VAL A 125 -1.61 3.48 4.81
N ILE A 126 -1.50 4.47 3.94
CA ILE A 126 -0.50 5.53 4.09
C ILE A 126 -1.19 6.87 3.91
N THR A 127 -0.95 7.83 4.80
CA THR A 127 -1.55 9.17 4.65
C THR A 127 -0.96 9.90 3.46
N ASN A 128 0.35 10.12 3.44
CA ASN A 128 1.02 10.76 2.30
C ASN A 128 2.19 9.91 1.81
N VAL A 129 2.44 9.94 0.51
CA VAL A 129 3.66 9.40 -0.10
C VAL A 129 4.39 10.53 -0.82
N ALA A 130 5.69 10.65 -0.58
CA ALA A 130 6.56 11.62 -1.22
C ALA A 130 7.85 10.97 -1.72
N PHE A 131 8.33 11.44 -2.87
CA PHE A 131 9.57 10.96 -3.49
C PHE A 131 10.52 12.16 -3.66
N GLU A 132 11.59 12.16 -2.88
CA GLU A 132 12.63 13.21 -2.86
C GLU A 132 13.95 12.77 -3.50
N ALA A 133 14.04 11.50 -3.90
CA ALA A 133 15.16 10.92 -4.62
C ALA A 133 14.66 9.95 -5.71
N GLN A 134 15.55 9.57 -6.63
CA GLN A 134 15.24 8.70 -7.75
C GLN A 134 14.64 7.37 -7.29
N VAL A 135 13.54 6.97 -7.91
CA VAL A 135 12.92 5.67 -7.71
C VAL A 135 12.70 5.00 -9.05
N ASP A 136 13.33 3.84 -9.27
CA ASP A 136 13.18 3.05 -10.49
C ASP A 136 12.39 1.76 -10.22
N GLY A 137 11.47 1.38 -11.10
CA GLY A 137 10.78 0.08 -11.03
C GLY A 137 9.86 -0.14 -9.81
N ALA A 138 9.55 0.89 -9.03
CA ALA A 138 8.78 0.71 -7.80
C ALA A 138 7.34 0.21 -8.02
N VAL A 139 6.84 -0.57 -7.06
CA VAL A 139 5.48 -1.12 -7.07
C VAL A 139 4.71 -0.75 -5.81
N ILE A 140 3.56 -0.14 -5.99
CA ILE A 140 2.59 0.12 -4.92
C ILE A 140 1.40 -0.83 -5.12
N ASP A 141 1.32 -1.88 -4.32
CA ASP A 141 0.44 -3.04 -4.53
C ASP A 141 -0.60 -3.16 -3.41
N ARG A 142 -1.88 -3.01 -3.77
CA ARG A 142 -3.02 -3.11 -2.84
C ARG A 142 -2.93 -2.16 -1.65
N CYS A 143 -2.40 -0.96 -1.87
CA CYS A 143 -2.33 0.07 -0.85
C CYS A 143 -3.54 0.99 -0.89
N TYR A 144 -3.82 1.65 0.24
CA TYR A 144 -4.71 2.78 0.31
C TYR A 144 -3.92 4.03 0.70
N ILE A 145 -3.76 4.96 -0.26
CA ILE A 145 -3.18 6.27 0.00
C ILE A 145 -4.33 7.23 0.31
N ASN A 146 -4.55 7.52 1.60
CA ASN A 146 -5.78 8.19 2.06
C ASN A 146 -5.71 9.72 2.01
N ARG A 147 -4.57 10.30 1.61
CA ARG A 147 -4.44 11.73 1.33
C ARG A 147 -3.70 11.98 0.03
N ASN A 148 -2.39 12.24 0.06
CA ASN A 148 -1.65 12.68 -1.13
C ASN A 148 -0.63 11.64 -1.60
N PHE A 149 -0.72 11.24 -2.86
CA PHE A 149 0.30 10.53 -3.60
C PHE A 149 1.05 11.52 -4.50
N ASN A 150 2.18 12.05 -4.00
CA ASN A 150 2.92 13.11 -4.68
C ASN A 150 3.85 12.53 -5.74
N LEU A 151 3.44 12.60 -7.00
CA LEU A 151 4.28 12.29 -8.14
C LEU A 151 5.42 13.31 -8.26
N SER A 152 6.60 12.85 -8.66
CA SER A 152 7.78 13.68 -8.88
C SER A 152 8.56 13.23 -10.12
N SER A 153 9.45 14.07 -10.62
CA SER A 153 10.33 13.76 -11.76
C SER A 153 11.37 12.67 -11.45
N TYR A 154 11.52 12.34 -10.18
CA TYR A 154 12.39 11.27 -9.68
C TYR A 154 11.86 9.87 -9.98
N ILE A 155 10.58 9.74 -10.33
CA ILE A 155 9.96 8.45 -10.61
C ILE A 155 10.31 7.99 -12.04
N LYS A 156 10.93 6.81 -12.14
CA LYS A 156 11.23 6.09 -13.39
C LYS A 156 10.50 4.74 -13.35
N GLY A 157 9.49 4.56 -14.19
CA GLY A 157 8.83 3.25 -14.35
C GLY A 157 8.15 2.69 -13.10
N MET A 158 7.30 3.48 -12.43
CA MET A 158 6.54 3.00 -11.26
C MET A 158 5.20 2.41 -11.67
N THR A 159 4.80 1.32 -11.01
CA THR A 159 3.46 0.73 -11.14
C THR A 159 2.69 0.83 -9.84
N VAL A 160 1.49 1.40 -9.90
CA VAL A 160 0.52 1.38 -8.80
C VAL A 160 -0.62 0.47 -9.21
N VAL A 161 -0.85 -0.60 -8.45
CA VAL A 161 -1.73 -1.70 -8.87
C VAL A 161 -2.71 -2.09 -7.78
N ASN A 162 -3.96 -2.37 -8.18
CA ASN A 162 -5.05 -2.82 -7.30
C ASN A 162 -5.21 -1.94 -6.06
N SER A 163 -5.00 -0.62 -6.19
CA SER A 163 -4.83 0.31 -5.07
C SER A 163 -5.89 1.43 -5.07
N LYS A 164 -6.17 1.97 -3.89
CA LYS A 164 -7.01 3.16 -3.69
C LYS A 164 -6.14 4.38 -3.46
N ILE A 165 -6.49 5.51 -4.09
CA ILE A 165 -5.75 6.76 -3.94
C ILE A 165 -6.75 7.92 -3.80
N LEU A 166 -6.63 8.71 -2.74
CA LEU A 166 -7.48 9.88 -2.57
C LEU A 166 -7.09 10.99 -3.55
N ASN A 167 -5.85 11.48 -3.47
CA ASN A 167 -5.34 12.52 -4.36
C ASN A 167 -4.02 12.09 -4.99
N VAL A 168 -3.94 12.16 -6.31
CA VAL A 168 -2.69 12.16 -7.06
C VAL A 168 -2.30 13.61 -7.30
N THR A 169 -1.14 14.02 -6.80
CA THR A 169 -0.63 15.40 -6.86
C THR A 169 0.74 15.43 -7.53
N ALA A 170 1.16 16.58 -8.05
CA ALA A 170 2.53 16.78 -8.52
C ALA A 170 2.84 18.28 -8.56
N SER A 171 4.12 18.65 -8.50
CA SER A 171 4.54 20.00 -8.85
C SER A 171 4.34 20.26 -10.35
N SER A 172 4.16 21.53 -10.73
CA SER A 172 3.97 21.94 -12.13
C SER A 172 5.10 21.45 -13.03
N GLY A 173 4.77 20.97 -14.24
CA GLY A 173 5.76 20.49 -15.20
C GLY A 173 6.37 19.11 -14.91
N THR A 174 5.92 18.40 -13.87
CA THR A 174 6.40 17.06 -13.56
C THR A 174 5.93 16.03 -14.59
N ALA A 175 6.85 15.54 -15.43
CA ALA A 175 6.65 14.33 -16.22
C ALA A 175 6.81 13.10 -15.30
N ASN A 176 5.75 12.30 -15.17
CA ASN A 176 5.70 11.12 -14.32
C ASN A 176 5.45 9.87 -15.14
N ASN A 177 6.46 8.99 -15.21
CA ASN A 177 6.30 7.68 -15.86
C ASN A 177 5.70 6.67 -14.87
N THR A 178 4.45 6.92 -14.46
CA THR A 178 3.71 6.08 -13.52
C THR A 178 2.53 5.41 -14.23
N THR A 179 2.40 4.11 -14.03
CA THR A 179 1.29 3.31 -14.55
C THR A 179 0.36 2.92 -13.41
N PHE A 180 -0.91 3.29 -13.49
CA PHE A 180 -1.97 2.88 -12.57
C PHE A 180 -2.77 1.76 -13.22
N VAL A 181 -2.96 0.64 -12.52
CA VAL A 181 -3.70 -0.53 -13.02
C VAL A 181 -4.69 -1.00 -11.97
N ASN A 182 -5.96 -1.20 -12.35
CA ASN A 182 -7.01 -1.66 -11.43
C ASN A 182 -7.12 -0.77 -10.18
N CYS A 183 -6.97 0.54 -10.36
CA CYS A 183 -7.00 1.51 -9.27
C CYS A 183 -8.35 2.21 -9.17
N ASN A 184 -8.68 2.67 -7.96
CA ASN A 184 -9.69 3.69 -7.75
C ASN A 184 -8.99 4.98 -7.32
N ILE A 185 -9.11 6.04 -8.12
CA ILE A 185 -8.43 7.31 -7.92
C ILE A 185 -9.49 8.41 -7.76
N ASN A 186 -9.59 8.98 -6.57
CA ASN A 186 -10.62 9.99 -6.29
C ASN A 186 -10.29 11.36 -6.91
N GLN A 187 -9.02 11.72 -7.05
CA GLN A 187 -8.67 12.97 -7.71
C GLN A 187 -7.27 12.92 -8.34
N ILE A 188 -7.13 13.55 -9.51
CA ILE A 188 -5.84 13.82 -10.15
C ILE A 188 -5.65 15.34 -10.25
N GLN A 189 -4.84 15.88 -9.34
CA GLN A 189 -4.49 17.29 -9.24
C GLN A 189 -3.11 17.54 -9.89
N VAL A 190 -2.98 17.19 -11.17
CA VAL A 190 -1.72 17.31 -11.92
C VAL A 190 -1.98 18.05 -13.23
N GLN A 191 -1.31 19.19 -13.44
CA GLN A 191 -1.51 20.01 -14.66
C GLN A 191 -1.07 19.29 -15.94
N ASN A 192 0.05 18.55 -15.89
CA ASN A 192 0.66 17.88 -17.04
C ASN A 192 0.92 16.40 -16.74
N PHE A 193 -0.13 15.65 -16.44
CA PHE A 193 0.00 14.20 -16.17
C PHE A 193 0.54 13.46 -17.40
N ALA A 194 1.59 12.65 -17.25
CA ALA A 194 2.26 11.94 -18.34
C ALA A 194 2.32 10.42 -18.11
N GLY A 195 1.46 9.91 -17.22
CA GLY A 195 1.37 8.50 -16.88
C GLY A 195 0.31 7.74 -17.68
N THR A 196 0.23 6.44 -17.39
CA THR A 196 -0.80 5.54 -17.92
C THR A 196 -1.81 5.21 -16.84
N ILE A 197 -3.10 5.22 -17.16
CA ILE A 197 -4.17 4.74 -16.28
C ILE A 197 -4.94 3.68 -17.05
N MET A 198 -4.88 2.44 -16.54
CA MET A 198 -5.44 1.26 -17.20
C MET A 198 -6.39 0.51 -16.26
N ASN A 199 -7.50 0.00 -16.81
CA ASN A 199 -8.47 -0.82 -16.09
C ASN A 199 -8.94 -0.18 -14.78
N SER A 200 -9.02 1.16 -14.71
CA SER A 200 -9.15 1.89 -13.46
C SER A 200 -10.41 2.76 -13.43
N ILE A 201 -10.80 3.16 -12.23
CA ILE A 201 -11.87 4.13 -12.00
C ILE A 201 -11.24 5.42 -11.49
N VAL A 202 -11.58 6.54 -12.12
CA VAL A 202 -11.07 7.87 -11.77
C VAL A 202 -12.24 8.84 -11.60
N ARG A 203 -12.26 9.59 -10.51
CA ARG A 203 -13.12 10.78 -10.37
C ARG A 203 -12.34 11.99 -10.88
N ALA A 204 -12.83 12.55 -11.98
CA ALA A 204 -12.19 13.64 -12.70
C ALA A 204 -12.46 14.98 -12.02
N THR A 205 -11.51 15.48 -11.23
CA THR A 205 -11.44 16.89 -10.85
C THR A 205 -10.00 17.40 -10.98
N CYS A 206 -9.73 18.16 -12.03
CA CYS A 206 -8.47 18.88 -12.18
C CYS A 206 -8.53 20.22 -11.44
N GLY A 207 -7.50 20.53 -10.64
CA GLY A 207 -7.16 21.90 -10.25
C GLY A 207 -8.04 22.54 -9.16
N ASN A 208 -7.39 23.35 -8.33
CA ASN A 208 -8.02 24.23 -7.34
C ASN A 208 -9.16 25.05 -7.97
N GLY A 209 -10.40 24.70 -7.63
CA GLY A 209 -11.59 25.54 -7.83
C GLY A 209 -11.95 25.90 -9.28
N SER A 210 -11.34 25.29 -10.29
CA SER A 210 -11.63 25.60 -11.70
C SER A 210 -12.17 24.38 -12.43
N THR A 211 -13.41 24.50 -12.88
CA THR A 211 -14.11 23.56 -13.74
C THR A 211 -13.39 23.38 -15.08
N GLY A 212 -12.75 22.24 -15.30
CA GLY A 212 -12.63 21.67 -16.65
C GLY A 212 -11.21 21.44 -17.18
N ALA A 213 -10.80 20.17 -17.15
CA ALA A 213 -9.93 19.43 -18.07
C ALA A 213 -9.34 18.21 -17.33
N MET A 214 -9.95 17.05 -17.52
CA MET A 214 -9.64 15.79 -16.81
C MET A 214 -8.15 15.42 -16.90
N LEU A 215 -7.53 15.70 -18.05
CA LEU A 215 -6.11 15.55 -18.35
C LEU A 215 -5.82 16.49 -19.53
N SER A 216 -5.16 17.62 -19.31
CA SER A 216 -4.78 18.58 -20.37
C SER A 216 -3.49 18.19 -21.11
N SER A 217 -2.86 17.08 -20.74
CA SER A 217 -1.53 16.67 -21.21
C SER A 217 -1.57 15.86 -22.51
N THR A 218 -0.53 16.02 -23.33
CA THR A 218 -0.30 15.27 -24.58
C THR A 218 0.33 13.90 -24.39
N LEU A 219 0.71 13.54 -23.16
CA LEU A 219 1.46 12.30 -22.86
C LEU A 219 0.70 11.31 -21.98
N ALA A 220 -0.52 11.64 -21.56
CA ALA A 220 -1.32 10.72 -20.77
C ALA A 220 -1.92 9.61 -21.65
N VAL A 221 -2.00 8.40 -21.09
CA VAL A 221 -2.63 7.24 -21.74
C VAL A 221 -3.74 6.70 -20.85
N LEU A 222 -4.94 6.54 -21.41
CA LEU A 222 -6.10 5.95 -20.74
C LEU A 222 -6.56 4.69 -21.49
N VAL A 223 -6.62 3.55 -20.80
CA VAL A 223 -7.04 2.27 -21.39
C VAL A 223 -8.07 1.59 -20.50
N ASN A 224 -9.27 1.30 -21.02
CA ASN A 224 -10.35 0.66 -20.26
C ASN A 224 -10.61 1.37 -18.92
N THR A 225 -10.67 2.70 -18.95
CA THR A 225 -10.78 3.55 -17.76
C THR A 225 -12.16 4.16 -17.66
N LEU A 226 -12.77 4.07 -16.48
CA LEU A 226 -14.04 4.67 -16.17
C LEU A 226 -13.82 6.01 -15.46
N CYS A 227 -14.21 7.09 -16.11
CA CYS A 227 -13.98 8.45 -15.67
C CYS A 227 -15.30 9.09 -15.24
N ASN A 228 -15.45 9.28 -13.93
CA ASN A 228 -16.60 10.00 -13.39
C ASN A 228 -16.39 11.50 -13.39
N TYR A 229 -17.44 12.26 -13.70
CA TYR A 229 -17.42 13.71 -13.70
C TYR A 229 -18.71 14.31 -13.11
N SER A 230 -18.55 15.49 -12.53
CA SER A 230 -19.65 16.43 -12.22
C SER A 230 -19.42 17.73 -13.01
N GLY A 231 -19.99 17.85 -14.22
CA GLY A 231 -19.80 19.03 -15.09
C GLY A 231 -19.34 18.73 -16.52
N VAL A 232 -18.48 19.57 -17.11
CA VAL A 232 -17.99 19.40 -18.49
C VAL A 232 -16.64 18.69 -18.49
N VAL A 233 -16.59 17.47 -19.02
CA VAL A 233 -15.32 16.75 -19.23
C VAL A 233 -14.65 17.28 -20.47
N ARG A 234 -13.39 17.68 -20.33
CA ARG A 234 -12.46 17.86 -21.45
C ARG A 234 -11.30 16.92 -21.22
N ILE A 235 -11.39 15.69 -21.73
CA ILE A 235 -10.17 14.93 -22.02
C ILE A 235 -9.52 15.68 -23.18
N SER A 236 -8.28 16.14 -23.02
CA SER A 236 -7.59 16.79 -24.13
C SER A 236 -7.52 15.83 -25.32
N THR A 237 -7.68 16.34 -26.54
CA THR A 237 -7.54 15.54 -27.77
C THR A 237 -6.15 14.95 -27.94
N SER A 238 -5.18 15.44 -27.16
CA SER A 238 -3.81 14.93 -27.14
C SER A 238 -3.60 13.73 -26.20
N VAL A 239 -4.60 13.37 -25.39
CA VAL A 239 -4.55 12.15 -24.56
C VAL A 239 -4.82 10.94 -25.43
N ILE A 240 -3.99 9.90 -25.30
CA ILE A 240 -4.23 8.62 -25.96
C ILE A 240 -5.32 7.89 -25.19
N THR A 241 -6.40 7.51 -25.87
CA THR A 241 -7.54 6.83 -25.24
C THR A 241 -7.89 5.53 -25.96
N GLN A 242 -8.23 4.50 -25.18
CA GLN A 242 -8.77 3.23 -25.66
C GLN A 242 -9.86 2.77 -24.68
N ASN A 243 -11.09 2.55 -25.14
CA ASN A 243 -12.22 2.10 -24.31
C ASN A 243 -12.43 2.94 -23.03
N VAL A 244 -12.41 4.27 -23.16
CA VAL A 244 -12.63 5.18 -22.03
C VAL A 244 -14.12 5.48 -21.89
N TYR A 245 -14.66 5.22 -20.70
CA TYR A 245 -16.06 5.47 -20.38
C TYR A 245 -16.18 6.74 -19.54
N VAL A 246 -16.87 7.75 -20.06
CA VAL A 246 -17.05 9.04 -19.38
C VAL A 246 -18.52 9.19 -19.01
N GLY A 247 -18.81 9.41 -17.74
CA GLY A 247 -20.19 9.46 -17.24
C GLY A 247 -20.32 10.16 -15.89
N ASN A 248 -21.55 10.47 -15.50
CA ASN A 248 -21.88 10.87 -14.14
C ASN A 248 -22.28 9.60 -13.35
N PHE A 249 -21.31 8.99 -12.69
CA PHE A 249 -21.48 7.79 -11.90
C PHE A 249 -21.75 8.14 -10.44
N THR A 250 -22.68 7.45 -9.81
CA THR A 250 -22.84 7.52 -8.36
C THR A 250 -21.74 6.70 -7.69
N PHE A 251 -20.97 7.31 -6.80
CA PHE A 251 -19.99 6.60 -5.98
C PHE A 251 -20.52 6.38 -4.58
N ASN A 252 -20.15 5.24 -3.99
CA ASN A 252 -20.62 4.86 -2.66
C ASN A 252 -19.92 5.65 -1.54
N ASN A 253 -18.75 6.24 -1.81
CA ASN A 253 -17.92 6.94 -0.84
C ASN A 253 -16.86 7.84 -1.52
N GLU A 254 -15.98 8.43 -0.70
CA GLU A 254 -14.80 9.19 -1.16
C GLU A 254 -13.70 8.31 -1.78
N GLU A 255 -13.83 6.99 -1.74
CA GLU A 255 -12.86 6.04 -2.30
C GLU A 255 -13.09 5.74 -3.79
N CYS A 256 -13.93 6.54 -4.46
CA CYS A 256 -14.21 6.39 -5.89
C CYS A 256 -14.68 4.96 -6.26
N SER A 257 -15.50 4.35 -5.39
CA SER A 257 -15.93 2.95 -5.53
C SER A 257 -17.34 2.83 -6.08
N ILE A 258 -17.51 1.94 -7.06
CA ILE A 258 -18.78 1.46 -7.62
C ILE A 258 -18.86 -0.03 -7.30
N ASP A 259 -20.02 -0.53 -6.90
CA ASP A 259 -20.20 -1.94 -6.56
C ASP A 259 -19.81 -2.87 -7.71
N LYS A 260 -19.15 -3.98 -7.34
CA LYS A 260 -18.66 -4.97 -8.31
C LYS A 260 -19.77 -5.49 -9.23
N SER A 261 -20.95 -5.78 -8.68
CA SER A 261 -22.10 -6.27 -9.45
C SER A 261 -22.57 -5.25 -10.50
N THR A 262 -22.59 -3.96 -10.15
CA THR A 262 -22.95 -2.87 -11.06
C THR A 262 -21.93 -2.72 -12.19
N LEU A 263 -20.64 -2.83 -11.88
CA LEU A 263 -19.57 -2.82 -12.89
C LEU A 263 -19.71 -4.00 -13.85
N GLN A 264 -20.00 -5.19 -13.33
CA GLN A 264 -20.22 -6.41 -14.12
C GLN A 264 -21.45 -6.30 -15.02
N SER A 265 -22.60 -5.91 -14.47
CA SER A 265 -23.85 -5.83 -15.23
C SER A 265 -23.82 -4.73 -16.31
N SER A 266 -23.01 -3.69 -16.10
CA SER A 266 -22.82 -2.61 -17.06
C SER A 266 -21.72 -2.90 -18.10
N GLY A 267 -21.03 -4.04 -17.99
CA GLY A 267 -19.98 -4.42 -18.93
C GLY A 267 -18.70 -3.60 -18.84
N TYR A 268 -18.44 -2.91 -17.72
CA TYR A 268 -17.21 -2.14 -17.51
C TYR A 268 -16.05 -3.07 -17.17
N LEU A 269 -15.51 -3.70 -18.21
CA LEU A 269 -14.42 -4.66 -18.12
C LEU A 269 -13.08 -4.04 -18.49
N GLY A 270 -12.03 -4.46 -17.77
CA GLY A 270 -10.64 -4.21 -18.10
C GLY A 270 -10.15 -5.06 -19.28
N THR A 271 -8.94 -4.78 -19.73
CA THR A 271 -8.22 -5.55 -20.76
C THR A 271 -7.94 -7.00 -20.34
N ASP A 272 -8.00 -7.28 -19.04
CA ASP A 272 -7.82 -8.61 -18.45
C ASP A 272 -9.14 -9.41 -18.32
N GLY A 273 -10.26 -8.87 -18.82
CA GLY A 273 -11.59 -9.49 -18.76
C GLY A 273 -12.27 -9.42 -17.39
N THR A 274 -11.61 -8.84 -16.38
CA THR A 274 -12.22 -8.55 -15.07
C THR A 274 -12.88 -7.18 -15.07
N VAL A 275 -13.60 -6.79 -14.02
CA VAL A 275 -14.15 -5.43 -13.93
C VAL A 275 -13.05 -4.39 -13.71
N VAL A 276 -13.26 -3.17 -14.19
CA VAL A 276 -12.37 -2.04 -13.91
C VAL A 276 -12.33 -1.69 -12.41
N GLY A 277 -11.25 -1.04 -11.98
CA GLY A 277 -11.04 -0.58 -10.61
C GLY A 277 -10.54 -1.68 -9.67
N ILE A 278 -10.67 -1.42 -8.37
CA ILE A 278 -10.07 -2.25 -7.31
C ILE A 278 -10.58 -3.70 -7.20
N TYR A 279 -11.68 -4.02 -7.88
CA TYR A 279 -12.25 -5.37 -7.93
C TYR A 279 -11.70 -6.21 -9.09
N GLY A 280 -10.93 -5.58 -9.97
CA GLY A 280 -10.30 -6.20 -11.14
C GLY A 280 -8.97 -6.87 -10.83
N GLY A 281 -8.38 -7.45 -11.88
CA GLY A 281 -7.13 -8.18 -11.84
C GLY A 281 -7.23 -9.55 -11.19
N SER A 282 -6.09 -10.27 -11.23
CA SER A 282 -5.94 -11.57 -10.57
C SER A 282 -5.79 -11.46 -9.05
N THR A 283 -5.48 -10.27 -8.54
CA THR A 283 -5.26 -10.00 -7.11
C THR A 283 -5.98 -8.71 -6.66
N PRO A 284 -7.32 -8.69 -6.60
CA PRO A 284 -8.09 -7.51 -6.22
C PRO A 284 -7.64 -6.86 -4.91
N PHE A 285 -8.01 -5.59 -4.73
CA PHE A 285 -7.69 -4.84 -3.53
C PHE A 285 -8.13 -5.58 -2.27
N THR A 286 -7.19 -5.71 -1.34
CA THR A 286 -7.44 -6.15 0.02
C THR A 286 -6.29 -5.69 0.91
N LEU A 287 -6.62 -5.21 2.10
CA LEU A 287 -5.65 -4.92 3.16
C LEU A 287 -5.41 -6.14 4.06
N ASP A 288 -6.11 -7.25 3.83
CA ASP A 288 -5.91 -8.45 4.62
C ASP A 288 -4.47 -8.95 4.46
N PRO A 289 -3.70 -9.08 5.54
CA PRO A 289 -2.34 -9.54 5.46
C PRO A 289 -2.28 -10.94 4.82
N GLY A 290 -1.26 -11.21 4.01
CA GLY A 290 -1.10 -12.50 3.32
C GLY A 290 -0.68 -13.67 4.22
N VAL A 291 -0.79 -13.51 5.54
CA VAL A 291 -0.43 -14.50 6.56
C VAL A 291 -1.69 -15.02 7.27
N PRO A 292 -1.69 -16.29 7.73
CA PRO A 292 -2.79 -16.84 8.53
C PRO A 292 -3.12 -15.95 9.73
N LYS A 293 -4.41 -15.76 10.02
CA LYS A 293 -4.87 -15.01 11.21
C LYS A 293 -5.31 -16.00 12.28
N VAL A 294 -4.95 -15.76 13.55
CA VAL A 294 -5.56 -16.52 14.65
C VAL A 294 -7.00 -16.05 14.84
N THR A 295 -7.92 -17.00 14.76
CA THR A 295 -9.37 -16.77 14.92
C THR A 295 -9.84 -17.11 16.33
N SER A 296 -9.11 -17.97 17.06
CA SER A 296 -9.32 -18.20 18.48
C SER A 296 -8.05 -18.74 19.16
N SER A 297 -7.88 -18.42 20.43
CA SER A 297 -6.78 -18.90 21.25
C SER A 297 -7.30 -19.33 22.63
N SER A 298 -6.70 -20.36 23.22
CA SER A 298 -6.90 -20.71 24.62
C SER A 298 -5.57 -21.07 25.26
N LEU A 299 -5.43 -20.68 26.52
CA LEU A 299 -4.21 -20.82 27.30
C LEU A 299 -4.57 -21.51 28.61
N SER A 300 -3.93 -22.63 28.92
CA SER A 300 -4.15 -23.36 30.17
C SER A 300 -2.84 -23.86 30.75
N LEU A 301 -2.67 -23.64 32.06
CA LEU A 301 -1.51 -24.10 32.80
C LEU A 301 -1.82 -25.49 33.40
N ASP A 302 -1.04 -26.50 33.01
CA ASP A 302 -0.99 -27.77 33.73
C ASP A 302 0.02 -27.61 34.87
N LYS A 303 -0.50 -27.34 36.08
CA LYS A 303 0.33 -27.09 37.27
C LYS A 303 1.10 -28.34 37.73
N GLU A 304 0.56 -29.53 37.48
CA GLU A 304 1.16 -30.79 37.91
C GLU A 304 2.34 -31.14 37.01
N LYS A 305 2.17 -31.00 35.70
CA LYS A 305 3.25 -31.22 34.72
C LYS A 305 4.18 -30.02 34.55
N LYS A 306 3.81 -28.86 35.12
CA LYS A 306 4.48 -27.58 34.91
C LYS A 306 4.54 -27.20 33.42
N GLU A 307 3.46 -27.52 32.69
CA GLU A 307 3.36 -27.30 31.24
C GLU A 307 2.38 -26.18 30.92
N LEU A 308 2.72 -25.38 29.90
CA LEU A 308 1.84 -24.38 29.32
C LEU A 308 1.18 -24.94 28.06
N ASN A 309 -0.15 -25.13 28.10
CA ASN A 309 -0.90 -25.58 26.94
C ASN A 309 -1.45 -24.38 26.18
N VAL A 310 -1.08 -24.29 24.90
CA VAL A 310 -1.53 -23.23 24.00
C VAL A 310 -2.29 -23.88 22.84
N LYS A 311 -3.56 -23.54 22.69
CA LYS A 311 -4.37 -23.94 21.53
C LYS A 311 -4.65 -22.72 20.69
N LEU A 312 -4.39 -22.82 19.39
CA LEU A 312 -4.68 -21.76 18.42
C LEU A 312 -5.48 -22.33 17.27
N THR A 313 -6.51 -21.60 16.86
CA THR A 313 -7.20 -21.80 15.60
C THR A 313 -6.74 -20.72 14.64
N VAL A 314 -6.32 -21.12 13.44
CA VAL A 314 -5.87 -20.20 12.39
C VAL A 314 -6.79 -20.28 11.20
N SER A 315 -7.10 -19.13 10.59
CA SER A 315 -7.78 -19.10 9.30
C SER A 315 -6.83 -19.58 8.20
N PRO A 316 -7.31 -20.38 7.24
CA PRO A 316 -6.55 -20.63 6.01
C PRO A 316 -6.33 -19.31 5.24
N LYS A 317 -5.31 -19.31 4.39
CA LYS A 317 -5.01 -18.21 3.45
C LYS A 317 -5.99 -18.21 2.29
#